data_AF-A0A842NR34-F1
#
_entry.id   AF-A0A842NR34-F1
#
_cell.length_a   1.000
_cell.length_b   1.000
_cell.length_c   1.000
_cell.angle_alpha   90.00
_cell.angle_beta   90.00
_cell.angle_gamma   90.00
#
_symmetry.space_group_name_H-M   'P 1'
#
loop_
_entity.id
_entity.type
_entity.pdbx_description
1 polymer ?
#
loop_
_entity_poly.entity_id
_entity_poly.type
_entity_poly.pdbx_seq_one_letter_code
_entity_poly.pdbx_strand_id
1 'polypeptide(L)' 'MPIKEIRDKIKRKQYRFSDHAVKRMIERSINRFEVENAIMRGEIIEKHLYA' A
#
# COMPACT_ATOMS: atom_id res chain seq x y z
N MET A 1 -1.20 -4.80 -14.39
CA MET A 1 0.13 -4.23 -14.09
C MET A 1 0.93 -5.24 -13.30
N PRO A 2 2.14 -5.62 -13.72
CA PRO A 2 3.00 -6.54 -12.98
C PRO A 2 3.39 -5.96 -11.61
N ILE A 3 3.42 -6.80 -10.57
CA ILE A 3 3.86 -6.38 -9.22
C ILE A 3 5.25 -5.75 -9.21
N LYS A 4 6.13 -6.16 -10.14
CA LYS A 4 7.46 -5.60 -10.34
C LYS A 4 7.42 -4.11 -10.67
N GLU A 5 6.55 -3.70 -11.59
CA GLU A 5 6.40 -2.29 -11.97
C GLU A 5 5.83 -1.44 -10.83
N ILE A 6 4.93 -2.01 -10.02
CA ILE A 6 4.38 -1.33 -8.83
C ILE A 6 5.51 -1.07 -7.82
N ARG A 7 6.32 -2.09 -7.54
CA ARG A 7 7.49 -1.97 -6.64
C ARG A 7 8.50 -0.94 -7.16
N ASP A 8 8.73 -0.90 -8.48
CA ASP A 8 9.63 0.09 -9.07
C ASP A 8 9.08 1.52 -8.96
N LYS A 9 7.77 1.72 -9.13
CA LYS A 9 7.13 3.03 -8.89
C LYS A 9 7.24 3.48 -7.43
N ILE A 10 7.09 2.56 -6.47
CA ILE A 10 7.26 2.88 -5.04
C ILE A 10 8.71 3.33 -4.77
N LYS A 11 9.71 2.58 -5.25
CA LYS A 11 11.13 2.94 -5.10
C LYS A 11 11.47 4.31 -5.68
N ARG A 12 10.86 4.66 -6.82
CA ARG A 12 11.06 5.96 -7.49
C ARG A 12 10.18 7.08 -6.93
N LYS A 13 9.37 6.81 -5.89
CA LYS A 13 8.36 7.74 -5.36
C LYS A 13 7.37 8.24 -6.43
N GLN A 14 7.11 7.41 -7.45
CA GLN A 14 6.20 7.69 -8.57
C GLN A 14 4.79 7.14 -8.29
N TYR A 15 4.24 7.50 -7.14
CA TYR A 15 2.89 7.12 -6.74
C TYR A 15 2.34 8.11 -5.71
N ARG A 16 1.03 8.09 -5.50
CA ARG A 16 0.37 8.87 -4.44
C ARG A 16 -0.80 8.06 -3.89
N PHE A 17 -1.03 8.15 -2.59
CA PHE A 17 -2.26 7.64 -1.98
C PHE A 17 -3.42 8.57 -2.30
N SER A 18 -4.57 8.00 -2.63
CA SER A 18 -5.83 8.76 -2.70
C SER A 18 -6.23 9.22 -1.30
N ASP A 19 -7.07 10.26 -1.22
CA ASP A 19 -7.56 10.77 0.07
C ASP A 19 -8.29 9.67 0.87
N HIS A 20 -9.01 8.79 0.17
CA HIS A 20 -9.63 7.61 0.78
C HIS A 20 -8.59 6.68 1.42
N ALA A 21 -7.50 6.36 0.70
CA ALA A 21 -6.43 5.52 1.23
C ALA A 21 -5.74 6.18 2.45
N VAL A 22 -5.48 7.49 2.39
CA VAL A 22 -4.91 8.25 3.52
C VAL A 22 -5.83 8.20 4.74
N LYS A 23 -7.14 8.41 4.56
CA LYS A 23 -8.12 8.31 5.66
C LYS A 23 -8.07 6.94 6.32
N ARG A 24 -8.05 5.86 5.52
CA ARG A 24 -7.98 4.48 6.03
C ARG A 24 -6.69 4.17 6.77
N MET A 25 -5.57 4.72 6.30
CA MET A 25 -4.29 4.62 6.98
C MET A 25 -4.36 5.27 8.38
N ILE A 26 -4.96 6.45 8.49
CA ILE A 26 -5.14 7.15 9.77
C ILE A 26 -6.05 6.35 10.71
N GLU A 27 -7.23 5.92 10.24
CA GLU A 27 -8.21 5.14 11.03
C GLU A 27 -7.60 3.87 11.64
N ARG A 28 -6.58 3.30 10.99
CA ARG A 28 -5.95 2.03 11.38
C ARG A 28 -4.57 2.20 11.98
N SER A 29 -4.13 3.44 12.17
CA SER A 29 -2.78 3.76 12.64
C SER A 29 -1.67 3.12 11.80
N ILE A 30 -1.90 2.98 10.48
CA ILE A 30 -0.93 2.44 9.53
C ILE A 30 -0.17 3.60 8.88
N ASN A 31 1.15 3.58 8.94
CA ASN A 31 1.97 4.59 8.28
C ASN A 31 2.37 4.17 6.85
N ARG A 32 2.89 5.13 6.07
CA ARG A 32 3.30 4.89 4.67
C ARG A 32 4.34 3.77 4.54
N PHE A 33 5.31 3.72 5.45
CA PHE A 33 6.42 2.78 5.39
C PHE A 33 5.95 1.34 5.59
N GLU A 34 4.96 1.13 6.45
CA GLU A 34 4.32 -0.18 6.64
C GLU A 34 3.64 -0.67 5.35
N VAL A 35 2.90 0.22 4.67
CA VAL A 35 2.26 -0.10 3.38
C VAL A 35 3.29 -0.41 2.30
N GLU A 36 4.32 0.42 2.17
CA GLU A 36 5.39 0.20 1.20
C GLU A 36 6.12 -1.13 1.44
N ASN A 37 6.45 -1.44 2.70
CA ASN A 37 7.09 -2.70 3.07
C ASN A 37 6.23 -3.92 2.77
N ALA A 38 4.93 -3.87 3.07
CA ALA A 38 4.02 -4.95 2.76
C ALA A 38 3.99 -5.25 1.25
N ILE A 39 3.92 -4.21 0.41
CA ILE A 39 3.96 -4.35 -1.05
C ILE A 39 5.31 -4.93 -1.52
N MET A 40 6.41 -4.53 -0.88
CA MET A 40 7.75 -5.00 -1.19
C MET A 40 7.97 -6.47 -0.80
N ARG A 41 7.44 -6.89 0.34
CA ARG A 41 7.59 -8.26 0.87
C ARG A 41 6.54 -9.23 0.33
N GLY A 42 5.42 -8.71 -0.19
CA GLY A 42 4.27 -9.53 -0.57
C GLY A 42 3.45 -9.99 0.63
N GLU A 43 3.52 -9.25 1.75
CA GLU A 43 2.75 -9.54 2.95
C GLU A 43 1.30 -9.07 2.77
N ILE A 44 0.34 -9.96 3.01
CA ILE A 44 -1.09 -9.62 3.01
C ILE A 44 -1.41 -9.06 4.39
N ILE A 45 -1.53 -7.74 4.48
CA ILE A 45 -1.87 -7.02 5.72
C ILE A 45 -3.37 -7.10 6.05
N GLU A 46 -4.21 -7.41 5.07
CA GLU A 46 -5.65 -7.63 5.32
C GLU A 46 -6.31 -8.40 4.16
N LYS A 47 -7.21 -9.33 4.51
CA LYS A 47 -8.05 -10.05 3.54
C LYS A 47 -9.40 -9.33 3.45
N HIS A 48 -9.66 -8.62 2.35
CA HIS A 48 -11.00 -8.08 2.08
C HIS A 48 -11.94 -9.25 1.70
N LEU A 49 -12.72 -9.71 2.67
CA LEU A 49 -13.90 -10.54 2.41
C LEU A 49 -15.01 -9.58 2.00
N TYR A 50 -15.30 -9.50 0.70
CA TYR A 50 -16.60 -8.99 0.26
C TYR A 50 -17.63 -10.03 0.74
N ALA A 51 -18.46 -9.64 1.70
CA ALA A 51 -19.68 -10.34 2.09
C ALA A 51 -20.87 -9.68 1.36
#